data_AF-A0A1M3FU19-F1
#
_entry.id   AF-A0A1M3FU19-F1
#
_cell.length_a   1.000
_cell.length_b   1.000
_cell.length_c   1.000
_cell.angle_alpha   90.00
_cell.angle_beta   90.00
_cell.angle_gamma   90.00
#
_symmetry.space_group_name_H-M   'P 1'
#
loop_
_entity.id
_entity.type
_entity.pdbx_description
1 polymer ?
#
loop_
_entity_poly.entity_id
_entity_poly.type
_entity_poly.pdbx_seq_one_letter_code
_entity_poly.pdbx_strand_id
1 'polypeptide(L)'
;MKTILSVAVLFITLHISAQSWQGVYNTKYGNLRLVQETGFEYDGGALVYGDYGDKGTITGKLTNQGKDFEGYFHNGSASGKFILKFEYPIGAPSYFVPKDFTGYYGYGEQNNNYSDKADWQWTGSRTQTNQPANIKTAVWSGKWKTNFGDIILQQIGNKVSGKYKTSDRIDATYDPVTRILKGTFTNGSNKGLLELKMEGNSFSGKWGWGNNLNEGNWTGTKSVKSNQVAAASASASTTTVAARQKKYRIQASDVVIKEASGNIFSIDAPIELYGFAGFKLEKQTVSKTENIPAFGNQPANYFDRTEDKYVSVSYNKNTLQHKYVFPSGSGFRDFLIPESELNQQNVDYYFVAFAHFKEEDTGGNDNFGYKAVKFSLKTLQLNKTYTVSNSTSDGSYTLSFKITEVQ
;
A
#
# COMPACT_ATOMS: atom_id res chain seq x y z
N MET A 1 3.95 31.43 -68.87
CA MET A 1 4.38 30.31 -68.01
C MET A 1 4.59 30.85 -66.60
N LYS A 2 3.81 30.41 -65.61
CA LYS A 2 3.96 30.79 -64.20
C LYS A 2 4.19 29.50 -63.41
N THR A 3 5.39 29.32 -62.89
CA THR A 3 5.78 28.20 -62.04
C THR A 3 5.52 28.61 -60.59
N ILE A 4 4.54 27.97 -59.95
CA ILE A 4 4.27 28.13 -58.51
C ILE A 4 5.13 27.11 -57.78
N LEU A 5 6.08 27.60 -56.98
CA LEU A 5 6.99 26.81 -56.17
C LEU A 5 6.27 26.44 -54.85
N SER A 6 5.74 25.22 -54.76
CA SER A 6 5.17 24.69 -53.53
C SER A 6 6.28 24.28 -52.56
N VAL A 7 6.51 25.09 -51.53
CA VAL A 7 7.40 24.74 -50.40
C VAL A 7 6.65 23.77 -49.49
N ALA A 8 7.00 22.48 -49.58
CA ALA A 8 6.55 21.47 -48.64
C ALA A 8 7.31 21.63 -47.32
N VAL A 9 6.66 22.23 -46.32
CA VAL A 9 7.17 22.26 -44.94
C VAL A 9 6.99 20.86 -44.35
N LEU A 10 8.06 20.07 -44.43
CA LEU A 10 8.15 18.75 -43.80
C LEU A 10 8.27 18.96 -42.27
N PHE A 11 7.14 18.89 -41.55
CA PHE A 11 7.15 18.78 -40.09
C PHE A 11 7.72 17.42 -39.68
N ILE A 12 9.04 17.33 -39.59
CA ILE A 12 9.72 16.21 -38.95
C ILE A 12 9.41 16.31 -37.45
N THR A 13 8.37 15.60 -36.99
CA THR A 13 8.13 15.37 -35.56
C THR A 13 9.19 14.37 -35.08
N LEU A 14 10.39 14.89 -34.80
CA LEU A 14 11.39 14.16 -34.03
C LEU A 14 10.72 13.73 -32.72
N HIS A 15 10.36 12.45 -32.64
CA HIS A 15 9.99 11.81 -31.39
C HIS A 15 11.29 11.68 -30.59
N ILE A 16 11.72 12.80 -30.00
CA ILE A 16 12.69 12.79 -28.91
C ILE A 16 12.09 11.81 -27.91
N SER A 17 12.80 10.72 -27.63
CA SER A 17 12.38 9.72 -26.66
C SER A 17 12.25 10.42 -25.32
N ALA A 18 11.05 10.90 -25.03
CA ALA A 18 10.79 11.76 -23.89
C ALA A 18 11.05 10.95 -22.63
N GLN A 19 11.91 11.49 -21.77
CA GLN A 19 12.18 10.97 -20.44
C GLN A 19 10.85 10.69 -19.76
N SER A 20 10.67 9.47 -19.29
CA SER A 20 9.42 9.06 -18.66
C SER A 20 9.70 8.59 -17.25
N TRP A 21 8.94 9.11 -16.31
CA TRP A 21 8.83 8.67 -14.93
C TRP A 21 7.85 7.50 -14.78
N GLN A 22 7.11 7.12 -15.82
CA GLN A 22 6.10 6.06 -15.74
C GLN A 22 6.70 4.69 -15.36
N GLY A 23 5.91 3.80 -14.77
CA GLY A 23 6.32 2.42 -14.49
C GLY A 23 6.37 2.11 -13.01
N VAL A 24 7.12 1.06 -12.65
CA VAL A 24 7.16 0.55 -11.28
C VAL A 24 8.57 0.70 -10.72
N TYR A 25 8.68 1.24 -9.51
CA TYR A 25 9.93 1.44 -8.80
C TYR A 25 9.85 0.78 -7.44
N ASN A 26 10.86 -0.01 -7.09
CA ASN A 26 11.04 -0.54 -5.76
C ASN A 26 11.74 0.50 -4.89
N THR A 27 11.21 0.79 -3.71
CA THR A 27 11.79 1.75 -2.74
C THR A 27 11.77 1.13 -1.35
N LYS A 28 12.58 1.65 -0.42
CA LYS A 28 12.55 1.21 0.99
C LYS A 28 11.19 1.44 1.68
N TYR A 29 10.33 2.29 1.11
CA TYR A 29 9.02 2.63 1.66
C TYR A 29 7.86 1.94 0.91
N GLY A 30 8.16 0.98 0.04
CA GLY A 30 7.20 0.27 -0.80
C GLY A 30 7.27 0.67 -2.27
N ASN A 31 6.53 -0.05 -3.11
CA ASN A 31 6.56 0.18 -4.55
C ASN A 31 5.87 1.49 -4.93
N LEU A 32 6.48 2.24 -5.86
CA LEU A 32 5.81 3.31 -6.60
C LEU A 32 5.30 2.76 -7.92
N ARG A 33 4.04 3.02 -8.27
CA ARG A 33 3.46 2.72 -9.59
C ARG A 33 3.05 4.02 -10.24
N LEU A 34 3.92 4.56 -11.08
CA LEU A 34 3.78 5.90 -11.64
C LEU A 34 3.20 5.85 -13.06
N VAL A 35 2.30 6.78 -13.34
CA VAL A 35 1.76 7.11 -14.65
C VAL A 35 2.22 8.52 -14.96
N GLN A 36 2.66 8.75 -16.20
CA GLN A 36 3.02 10.08 -16.68
C GLN A 36 2.08 10.46 -17.83
N GLU A 37 1.48 11.63 -17.75
CA GLU A 37 0.76 12.27 -18.84
C GLU A 37 1.50 13.55 -19.22
N THR A 38 1.77 13.77 -20.51
CA THR A 38 2.49 14.94 -21.02
C THR A 38 1.59 15.77 -21.91
N GLY A 39 1.78 17.10 -21.91
CA GLY A 39 0.92 18.02 -22.63
C GLY A 39 1.04 19.46 -22.13
N PHE A 40 0.73 20.43 -22.98
CA PHE A 40 0.78 21.85 -22.64
C PHE A 40 -0.27 22.26 -21.60
N GLU A 41 -1.29 21.43 -21.41
CA GLU A 41 -2.34 21.61 -20.41
C GLU A 41 -1.88 21.31 -18.97
N TYR A 42 -0.74 20.63 -18.80
CA TYR A 42 -0.18 20.32 -17.48
C TYR A 42 0.80 21.40 -17.05
N ASP A 43 0.77 21.77 -15.77
CA ASP A 43 1.80 22.62 -15.17
C ASP A 43 3.17 21.91 -15.25
N GLY A 44 4.19 22.59 -15.77
CA GLY A 44 5.49 21.97 -16.06
C GLY A 44 5.50 21.00 -17.25
N GLY A 45 4.43 20.94 -18.05
CA GLY A 45 4.35 20.13 -19.27
C GLY A 45 4.05 18.65 -19.04
N ALA A 46 3.97 18.19 -17.78
CA ALA A 46 3.60 16.83 -17.44
C ALA A 46 2.98 16.72 -16.04
N LEU A 47 2.04 15.79 -15.89
CA LEU A 47 1.54 15.31 -14.61
C LEU A 47 2.06 13.89 -14.39
N VAL A 48 2.68 13.64 -13.24
CA VAL A 48 3.07 12.29 -12.80
C VAL A 48 2.29 11.96 -11.55
N TYR A 49 1.63 10.80 -11.54
CA TYR A 49 0.82 10.35 -10.42
C TYR A 49 0.87 8.83 -10.26
N GLY A 50 0.49 8.31 -9.10
CA GLY A 50 0.58 6.89 -8.89
C GLY A 50 0.19 6.38 -7.51
N ASP A 51 0.28 5.07 -7.38
CA ASP A 51 0.22 4.42 -6.08
C ASP A 51 1.58 4.52 -5.39
N TYR A 52 1.55 4.76 -4.08
CA TYR A 52 2.71 4.69 -3.20
C TYR A 52 2.48 3.64 -2.12
N GLY A 53 3.25 2.54 -2.17
CA GLY A 53 3.03 1.39 -1.31
C GLY A 53 1.69 0.71 -1.60
N ASP A 54 1.03 0.21 -0.56
CA ASP A 54 -0.25 -0.49 -0.70
C ASP A 54 -1.48 0.42 -0.55
N LYS A 55 -1.31 1.58 0.10
CA LYS A 55 -2.43 2.45 0.53
C LYS A 55 -2.19 3.93 0.25
N GLY A 56 -1.00 4.31 -0.20
CA GLY A 56 -0.62 5.69 -0.43
C GLY A 56 -0.83 6.16 -1.86
N THR A 57 -0.87 7.47 -2.04
CA THR A 57 -0.92 8.16 -3.34
C THR A 57 0.30 9.05 -3.48
N ILE A 58 0.76 9.23 -4.71
CA ILE A 58 1.77 10.21 -5.06
C ILE A 58 1.32 10.99 -6.30
N THR A 59 1.55 12.30 -6.34
CA THR A 59 1.23 13.14 -7.50
C THR A 59 2.12 14.37 -7.54
N GLY A 60 2.43 14.85 -8.72
CA GLY A 60 3.30 16.02 -8.89
C GLY A 60 3.57 16.33 -10.36
N LYS A 61 4.53 17.22 -10.56
CA LYS A 61 4.92 17.72 -11.88
C LYS A 61 6.38 17.47 -12.15
N LEU A 62 6.75 17.62 -13.42
CA LEU A 62 8.14 17.59 -13.83
C LEU A 62 8.72 19.00 -13.87
N THR A 63 9.93 19.13 -13.33
CA THR A 63 10.75 20.33 -13.40
C THR A 63 12.13 19.99 -13.96
N ASN A 64 13.00 20.98 -14.11
CA ASN A 64 14.37 20.78 -14.60
C ASN A 64 14.43 19.97 -15.91
N GLN A 65 13.59 20.33 -16.89
CA GLN A 65 13.48 19.65 -18.20
C GLN A 65 13.12 18.15 -18.09
N GLY A 66 12.35 17.75 -17.08
CA GLY A 66 11.94 16.35 -16.89
C GLY A 66 12.80 15.55 -15.92
N LYS A 67 13.93 16.12 -15.46
CA LYS A 67 14.89 15.44 -14.59
C LYS A 67 14.42 15.34 -13.15
N ASP A 68 13.58 16.28 -12.73
CA ASP A 68 13.11 16.40 -11.36
C ASP A 68 11.60 16.15 -11.34
N PHE A 69 11.15 15.28 -10.44
CA PHE A 69 9.75 15.02 -10.13
C PHE A 69 9.47 15.55 -8.73
N GLU A 70 8.72 16.64 -8.65
CA GLU A 70 8.36 17.29 -7.40
C GLU A 70 6.84 17.24 -7.18
N GLY A 71 6.43 17.03 -5.94
CA GLY A 71 5.01 16.89 -5.65
C GLY A 71 4.68 16.56 -4.21
N TYR A 72 3.53 15.90 -4.05
CA TYR A 72 2.95 15.52 -2.77
C TYR A 72 2.71 14.02 -2.70
N PHE A 73 2.91 13.46 -1.51
CA PHE A 73 2.54 12.09 -1.19
C PHE A 73 1.60 12.05 0.01
N HIS A 74 0.85 10.95 0.10
CA HIS A 74 0.08 10.58 1.28
C HIS A 74 0.17 9.07 1.45
N ASN A 75 0.39 8.58 2.67
CA ASN A 75 0.42 7.16 2.99
C ASN A 75 -0.02 6.94 4.44
N GLY A 76 -1.27 6.50 4.65
CA GLY A 76 -1.84 6.34 5.98
C GLY A 76 -2.05 7.68 6.68
N SER A 77 -1.44 7.89 7.86
CA SER A 77 -1.49 9.17 8.58
C SER A 77 -0.42 10.17 8.12
N ALA A 78 0.51 9.75 7.28
CA ALA A 78 1.60 10.60 6.79
C ALA A 78 1.23 11.27 5.47
N SER A 79 1.56 12.56 5.36
CA SER A 79 1.54 13.31 4.09
C SER A 79 2.68 14.30 4.05
N GLY A 80 3.09 14.68 2.85
CA GLY A 80 4.26 15.52 2.70
C GLY A 80 4.59 15.89 1.27
N LYS A 81 5.66 16.67 1.11
CA LYS A 81 6.27 17.02 -0.17
C LYS A 81 7.46 16.14 -0.47
N PHE A 82 7.79 16.01 -1.75
CA PHE A 82 9.00 15.34 -2.19
C PHE A 82 9.63 16.04 -3.41
N ILE A 83 10.91 15.76 -3.61
CA ILE A 83 11.62 15.93 -4.87
C ILE A 83 12.41 14.66 -5.17
N LEU A 84 12.12 14.02 -6.30
CA LEU A 84 12.86 12.88 -6.82
C LEU A 84 13.62 13.33 -8.06
N LYS A 85 14.83 12.83 -8.23
CA LYS A 85 15.76 13.23 -9.28
C LYS A 85 16.29 11.99 -9.96
N PHE A 86 16.28 12.00 -11.27
CA PHE A 86 17.06 11.03 -12.01
C PHE A 86 18.52 11.46 -12.05
N GLU A 87 19.41 10.57 -11.62
CA GLU A 87 20.84 10.77 -11.79
C GLU A 87 21.27 10.35 -13.19
N TYR A 88 21.94 11.26 -13.89
CA TYR A 88 22.53 11.00 -15.21
C TYR A 88 24.03 10.85 -15.03
N PRO A 89 24.62 9.72 -15.47
CA PRO A 89 26.06 9.63 -15.60
C PRO A 89 26.57 10.76 -16.49
N ILE A 90 27.67 11.41 -16.10
CA ILE A 90 28.33 12.40 -16.95
C ILE A 90 28.70 11.72 -18.28
N GLY A 91 28.28 12.32 -19.40
CA GLY A 91 28.50 11.77 -20.74
C GLY A 91 27.49 10.70 -21.18
N ALA A 92 26.41 10.46 -20.42
CA ALA A 92 25.34 9.59 -20.87
C ALA A 92 24.75 10.08 -22.20
N PRO A 93 24.46 9.19 -23.16
CA PRO A 93 23.90 9.58 -24.44
C PRO A 93 22.49 10.17 -24.28
N SER A 94 22.04 10.95 -25.26
CA SER A 94 20.72 11.61 -25.24
C SER A 94 19.52 10.66 -25.13
N TYR A 95 19.71 9.37 -25.41
CA TYR A 95 18.71 8.31 -25.27
C TYR A 95 18.82 7.52 -23.97
N PHE A 96 19.71 7.90 -23.04
CA PHE A 96 19.82 7.23 -21.74
C PHE A 96 18.52 7.43 -20.95
N VAL A 97 17.87 6.31 -20.61
CA VAL A 97 16.71 6.31 -19.72
C VAL A 97 17.19 5.94 -18.33
N PRO A 98 17.23 6.88 -17.38
CA PRO A 98 17.62 6.58 -16.02
C PRO A 98 16.68 5.53 -15.42
N LYS A 99 17.29 4.53 -14.79
CA LYS A 99 16.60 3.41 -14.14
C LYS A 99 16.31 3.70 -12.68
N ASP A 100 17.16 4.49 -12.03
CA ASP A 100 17.09 4.72 -10.60
C ASP A 100 16.93 6.22 -10.33
N PHE A 101 16.19 6.56 -9.28
CA PHE A 101 16.09 7.92 -8.78
C PHE A 101 16.64 8.01 -7.35
N THR A 102 17.12 9.20 -7.01
CA THR A 102 17.43 9.63 -5.65
C THR A 102 16.63 10.88 -5.34
N GLY A 103 16.53 11.29 -4.07
CA GLY A 103 15.65 12.39 -3.73
C GLY A 103 15.42 12.53 -2.24
N TYR A 104 14.52 13.45 -1.91
CA TYR A 104 14.19 13.80 -0.54
C TYR A 104 12.69 13.99 -0.36
N TYR A 105 12.22 13.79 0.86
CA TYR A 105 10.85 14.11 1.25
C TYR A 105 10.77 14.84 2.59
N GLY A 106 9.63 15.44 2.88
CA GLY A 106 9.35 16.13 4.13
C GLY A 106 7.87 16.07 4.50
N TYR A 107 7.56 16.04 5.79
CA TYR A 107 6.18 16.00 6.26
C TYR A 107 5.51 17.38 6.16
N GLY A 108 4.20 17.37 5.87
CA GLY A 108 3.42 18.60 5.69
C GLY A 108 3.94 19.46 4.53
N GLU A 109 4.08 20.75 4.78
CA GLU A 109 4.52 21.72 3.76
C GLU A 109 6.05 21.91 3.72
N GLN A 110 6.81 21.18 4.54
CA GLN A 110 8.26 21.32 4.65
C GLN A 110 8.93 21.02 3.30
N ASN A 111 9.69 21.98 2.81
CA ASN A 111 10.53 21.80 1.64
C ASN A 111 11.91 21.31 2.08
N ASN A 112 12.15 20.00 1.92
CA ASN A 112 13.40 19.35 2.29
C ASN A 112 14.32 19.11 1.09
N ASN A 113 14.15 19.89 0.02
CA ASN A 113 15.11 19.92 -1.08
C ASN A 113 16.50 20.18 -0.46
N TYR A 114 17.43 19.24 -0.60
CA TYR A 114 18.81 19.30 -0.09
C TYR A 114 19.01 19.06 1.41
N SER A 115 18.09 18.38 2.10
CA SER A 115 18.36 18.00 3.49
C SER A 115 19.55 17.02 3.59
N ASP A 116 20.40 17.26 4.59
CA ASP A 116 21.49 16.39 5.03
C ASP A 116 21.00 15.20 5.88
N LYS A 117 19.72 15.17 6.27
CA LYS A 117 19.15 14.09 7.07
C LYS A 117 18.95 12.83 6.23
N ALA A 118 19.72 11.79 6.54
CA ALA A 118 19.66 10.49 5.89
C ALA A 118 18.24 9.87 5.91
N ASP A 119 17.48 10.09 6.98
CA ASP A 119 16.11 9.57 7.13
C ASP A 119 15.12 10.12 6.10
N TRP A 120 15.43 11.28 5.51
CA TRP A 120 14.59 11.94 4.53
C TRP A 120 14.96 11.59 3.09
N GLN A 121 15.99 10.77 2.89
CA GLN A 121 16.37 10.30 1.57
C GLN A 121 15.36 9.30 1.02
N TRP A 122 14.97 9.49 -0.23
CA TRP A 122 14.10 8.61 -0.98
C TRP A 122 14.79 8.14 -2.25
N THR A 123 15.18 6.87 -2.26
CA THR A 123 15.75 6.21 -3.43
C THR A 123 14.78 5.19 -3.99
N GLY A 124 14.83 4.96 -5.29
CA GLY A 124 14.03 3.93 -5.93
C GLY A 124 14.65 3.39 -7.20
N SER A 125 14.50 2.08 -7.40
CA SER A 125 14.99 1.38 -8.58
C SER A 125 13.86 0.89 -9.45
N ARG A 126 13.87 1.25 -10.73
CA ARG A 126 12.81 0.87 -11.67
C ARG A 126 12.88 -0.61 -12.00
N THR A 127 11.75 -1.28 -11.81
CA THR A 127 11.54 -2.70 -12.11
C THR A 127 10.69 -2.91 -13.34
N GLN A 128 9.88 -1.92 -13.75
CA GLN A 128 9.05 -1.96 -14.96
C GLN A 128 8.99 -0.58 -15.62
N THR A 129 9.05 -0.52 -16.94
CA THR A 129 8.98 0.71 -17.75
C THR A 129 7.61 0.97 -18.38
N ASN A 130 6.79 -0.07 -18.49
CA ASN A 130 5.45 0.02 -19.06
C ASN A 130 4.55 0.85 -18.14
N GLN A 131 3.63 1.60 -18.74
CA GLN A 131 2.60 2.31 -18.00
C GLN A 131 1.79 1.34 -17.14
N PRO A 132 1.66 1.57 -15.82
CA PRO A 132 0.81 0.77 -14.96
C PRO A 132 -0.67 0.86 -15.40
N ALA A 133 -1.34 -0.29 -15.46
CA ALA A 133 -2.77 -0.41 -15.77
C ALA A 133 -3.62 -0.85 -14.55
N ASN A 134 -3.03 -0.75 -13.36
CA ASN A 134 -3.59 -1.25 -12.12
C ASN A 134 -3.44 -0.26 -10.95
N ILE A 135 -3.54 1.04 -11.22
CA ILE A 135 -3.61 2.08 -10.18
C ILE A 135 -4.83 1.85 -9.30
N LYS A 136 -4.63 1.81 -7.98
CA LYS A 136 -5.64 1.48 -6.97
C LYS A 136 -6.01 2.63 -6.05
N THR A 137 -5.06 3.51 -5.74
CA THR A 137 -5.26 4.55 -4.72
C THR A 137 -5.41 5.92 -5.38
N ALA A 138 -4.54 6.28 -6.33
CA ALA A 138 -4.59 7.54 -7.07
C ALA A 138 -5.55 7.50 -8.28
N VAL A 139 -6.72 6.87 -8.09
CA VAL A 139 -7.66 6.57 -9.17
C VAL A 139 -8.24 7.81 -9.85
N TRP A 140 -8.36 8.94 -9.15
CA TRP A 140 -8.87 10.17 -9.74
C TRP A 140 -7.80 10.98 -10.47
N SER A 141 -6.52 10.83 -10.13
CA SER A 141 -5.44 11.60 -10.77
C SER A 141 -5.36 11.33 -12.27
N GLY A 142 -5.15 12.37 -13.09
CA GLY A 142 -5.01 12.28 -14.54
C GLY A 142 -5.99 13.16 -15.30
N LYS A 143 -5.93 13.10 -16.63
CA LYS A 143 -6.86 13.82 -17.51
C LYS A 143 -8.11 13.00 -17.81
N TRP A 144 -9.26 13.63 -17.72
CA TRP A 144 -10.57 13.01 -17.98
C TRP A 144 -11.31 13.76 -19.06
N LYS A 145 -11.79 13.03 -20.06
CA LYS A 145 -12.74 13.51 -21.06
C LYS A 145 -14.14 13.42 -20.50
N THR A 146 -14.82 14.55 -20.31
CA THR A 146 -16.18 14.59 -19.74
C THR A 146 -17.20 15.12 -20.74
N ASN A 147 -18.49 14.97 -20.44
CA ASN A 147 -19.57 15.56 -21.23
C ASN A 147 -19.61 17.11 -21.16
N PHE A 148 -18.76 17.73 -20.35
CA PHE A 148 -18.59 19.19 -20.27
C PHE A 148 -17.21 19.66 -20.77
N GLY A 149 -16.39 18.77 -21.31
CA GLY A 149 -15.02 19.05 -21.72
C GLY A 149 -13.98 18.37 -20.82
N ASP A 150 -12.71 18.61 -21.11
CA ASP A 150 -11.62 17.94 -20.39
C ASP A 150 -11.39 18.56 -19.01
N ILE A 151 -11.15 17.71 -18.01
CA ILE A 151 -10.67 18.10 -16.67
C ILE A 151 -9.36 17.41 -16.35
N ILE A 152 -8.53 18.05 -15.53
CA ILE A 152 -7.31 17.45 -14.99
C ILE A 152 -7.48 17.39 -13.48
N LEU A 153 -7.38 16.19 -12.92
CA LEU A 153 -7.55 15.94 -11.50
C LEU A 153 -6.22 15.48 -10.88
N GLN A 154 -6.03 15.80 -9.61
CA GLN A 154 -4.91 15.37 -8.77
C GLN A 154 -5.44 14.90 -7.42
N GLN A 155 -5.09 13.67 -7.04
CA GLN A 155 -5.50 13.04 -5.80
C GLN A 155 -4.33 12.89 -4.84
N ILE A 156 -4.52 13.35 -3.60
CA ILE A 156 -3.61 13.17 -2.48
C ILE A 156 -4.43 12.59 -1.32
N GLY A 157 -4.23 11.31 -1.04
CA GLY A 157 -5.06 10.55 -0.11
C GLY A 157 -6.51 10.52 -0.57
N ASN A 158 -7.41 11.00 0.28
CA ASN A 158 -8.83 11.14 -0.04
C ASN A 158 -9.18 12.49 -0.66
N LYS A 159 -8.25 13.46 -0.74
CA LYS A 159 -8.54 14.76 -1.35
C LYS A 159 -8.28 14.72 -2.83
N VAL A 160 -9.23 15.23 -3.61
CA VAL A 160 -9.13 15.38 -5.06
C VAL A 160 -9.33 16.85 -5.38
N SER A 161 -8.33 17.42 -6.02
CA SER A 161 -8.39 18.77 -6.58
C SER A 161 -8.31 18.70 -8.09
N GLY A 162 -8.82 19.71 -8.78
CA GLY A 162 -8.76 19.72 -10.23
C GLY A 162 -8.92 21.09 -10.84
N LYS A 163 -8.60 21.15 -12.12
CA LYS A 163 -8.86 22.31 -12.97
C LYS A 163 -9.81 21.93 -14.10
N TYR A 164 -10.72 22.84 -14.36
CA TYR A 164 -11.58 22.85 -15.54
C TYR A 164 -11.34 24.20 -16.23
N LYS A 165 -10.89 24.19 -17.48
CA LYS A 165 -10.43 25.43 -18.17
C LYS A 165 -9.38 26.21 -17.34
N THR A 166 -9.16 27.49 -17.65
CA THR A 166 -8.10 28.32 -17.03
C THR A 166 -8.44 28.83 -15.63
N SER A 167 -9.71 29.01 -15.28
CA SER A 167 -10.15 29.62 -14.01
C SER A 167 -10.89 28.69 -13.06
N ASP A 168 -11.41 27.56 -13.54
CA ASP A 168 -12.37 26.79 -12.76
C ASP A 168 -11.69 25.69 -11.95
N ARG A 169 -12.23 25.42 -10.77
CA ARG A 169 -11.62 24.53 -9.77
C ARG A 169 -12.58 23.46 -9.31
N ILE A 170 -12.03 22.30 -9.00
CA ILE A 170 -12.70 21.21 -8.29
C ILE A 170 -11.99 21.01 -6.96
N ASP A 171 -12.76 20.89 -5.88
CA ASP A 171 -12.29 20.49 -4.55
C ASP A 171 -13.28 19.47 -3.99
N ALA A 172 -12.81 18.24 -3.79
CA ALA A 172 -13.64 17.11 -3.45
C ALA A 172 -12.92 16.11 -2.54
N THR A 173 -13.72 15.29 -1.87
CA THR A 173 -13.26 14.18 -1.01
C THR A 173 -13.78 12.86 -1.56
N TYR A 174 -12.86 11.92 -1.78
CA TYR A 174 -13.11 10.58 -2.28
C TYR A 174 -13.20 9.59 -1.12
N ASP A 175 -14.27 8.81 -1.09
CA ASP A 175 -14.39 7.65 -0.23
C ASP A 175 -14.04 6.38 -1.02
N PRO A 176 -12.91 5.73 -0.73
CA PRO A 176 -12.49 4.52 -1.44
C PRO A 176 -13.40 3.30 -1.18
N VAL A 177 -14.17 3.31 -0.08
CA VAL A 177 -15.08 2.20 0.27
C VAL A 177 -16.34 2.28 -0.59
N THR A 178 -17.00 3.44 -0.62
CA THR A 178 -18.20 3.65 -1.44
C THR A 178 -17.87 3.93 -2.91
N ARG A 179 -16.62 4.29 -3.20
CA ARG A 179 -16.12 4.74 -4.50
C ARG A 179 -16.79 6.03 -4.98
N ILE A 180 -17.24 6.87 -4.04
CA ILE A 180 -17.92 8.13 -4.32
C ILE A 180 -16.98 9.30 -4.05
N LEU A 181 -16.91 10.23 -4.99
CA LEU A 181 -16.28 11.53 -4.88
C LEU A 181 -17.35 12.59 -4.68
N LYS A 182 -17.31 13.32 -3.56
CA LYS A 182 -18.22 14.43 -3.27
C LYS A 182 -17.46 15.72 -3.07
N GLY A 183 -17.96 16.82 -3.61
CA GLY A 183 -17.28 18.08 -3.45
C GLY A 183 -17.97 19.24 -4.12
N THR A 184 -17.18 20.28 -4.35
CA THR A 184 -17.62 21.49 -5.01
C THR A 184 -16.82 21.74 -6.27
N PHE A 185 -17.43 22.43 -7.22
CA PHE A 185 -16.74 22.96 -8.38
C PHE A 185 -17.13 24.42 -8.62
N THR A 186 -16.27 25.16 -9.31
CA THR A 186 -16.59 26.50 -9.83
C THR A 186 -16.75 26.47 -11.35
N ASN A 187 -17.42 27.46 -11.91
CA ASN A 187 -17.45 27.76 -13.35
C ASN A 187 -17.64 29.27 -13.50
N GLY A 188 -16.54 29.99 -13.74
CA GLY A 188 -16.50 31.44 -13.55
C GLY A 188 -16.84 31.82 -12.10
N SER A 189 -17.87 32.66 -11.92
CA SER A 189 -18.35 33.11 -10.61
C SER A 189 -19.31 32.12 -9.93
N ASN A 190 -19.80 31.10 -10.64
CA ASN A 190 -20.78 30.17 -10.09
C ASN A 190 -20.10 29.03 -9.32
N LYS A 191 -20.72 28.59 -8.23
CA LYS A 191 -20.29 27.44 -7.43
C LYS A 191 -21.39 26.38 -7.41
N GLY A 192 -21.00 25.12 -7.56
CA GLY A 192 -21.91 23.98 -7.53
C GLY A 192 -21.36 22.80 -6.73
N LEU A 193 -22.21 21.78 -6.58
CA LEU A 193 -21.89 20.49 -5.96
C LEU A 193 -21.73 19.40 -7.02
N LEU A 194 -20.91 18.41 -6.70
CA LEU A 194 -20.77 17.17 -7.48
C LEU A 194 -20.83 15.95 -6.56
N GLU A 195 -21.38 14.87 -7.10
CA GLU A 195 -21.32 13.53 -6.54
C GLU A 195 -21.07 12.53 -7.68
N LEU A 196 -19.86 11.98 -7.73
CA LEU A 196 -19.36 11.14 -8.83
C LEU A 196 -18.94 9.76 -8.33
N LYS A 197 -19.36 8.71 -9.00
CA LYS A 197 -19.01 7.32 -8.68
C LYS A 197 -17.94 6.79 -9.64
N MET A 198 -16.85 6.28 -9.08
CA MET A 198 -15.72 5.72 -9.84
C MET A 198 -16.02 4.31 -10.35
N GLU A 199 -15.75 4.07 -11.64
CA GLU A 199 -15.99 2.82 -12.38
C GLU A 199 -14.75 2.40 -13.18
N GLY A 200 -13.60 2.35 -12.51
CA GLY A 200 -12.33 1.98 -13.15
C GLY A 200 -11.77 3.17 -13.93
N ASN A 201 -11.84 3.13 -15.27
CA ASN A 201 -11.37 4.24 -16.12
C ASN A 201 -12.51 5.13 -16.64
N SER A 202 -13.66 5.08 -15.97
CA SER A 202 -14.81 5.95 -16.17
C SER A 202 -15.40 6.36 -14.82
N PHE A 203 -16.23 7.41 -14.83
CA PHE A 203 -17.11 7.75 -13.73
C PHE A 203 -18.47 8.21 -14.26
N SER A 204 -19.47 8.10 -13.41
CA SER A 204 -20.82 8.63 -13.64
C SER A 204 -21.34 9.24 -12.34
N GLY A 205 -22.22 10.24 -12.44
CA GLY A 205 -22.69 10.95 -11.26
C GLY A 205 -23.60 12.12 -11.59
N LYS A 206 -23.84 12.96 -10.59
CA LYS A 206 -24.71 14.13 -10.66
C LYS A 206 -23.98 15.39 -10.26
N TRP A 207 -24.50 16.52 -10.73
CA TRP A 207 -24.05 17.84 -10.35
C TRP A 207 -25.22 18.82 -10.22
N GLY A 208 -25.00 19.95 -9.56
CA GLY A 208 -25.92 21.08 -9.58
C GLY A 208 -25.38 22.34 -8.96
N TRP A 209 -26.09 23.46 -9.11
CA TRP A 209 -25.68 24.76 -8.58
C TRP A 209 -26.07 24.95 -7.11
N GLY A 210 -25.33 25.82 -6.42
CA GLY A 210 -25.56 26.10 -5.01
C GLY A 210 -25.36 24.85 -4.16
N ASN A 211 -26.43 24.40 -3.51
CA ASN A 211 -26.42 23.23 -2.61
C ASN A 211 -27.24 22.04 -3.14
N ASN A 212 -27.64 22.03 -4.42
CA ASN A 212 -28.50 21.00 -4.99
C ASN A 212 -27.76 20.15 -6.03
N LEU A 213 -28.19 18.89 -6.22
CA LEU A 213 -27.64 17.92 -7.19
C LEU A 213 -28.68 17.52 -8.26
N ASN A 214 -29.40 18.50 -8.80
CA ASN A 214 -30.56 18.29 -9.68
C ASN A 214 -30.40 18.84 -11.10
N GLU A 215 -29.24 19.44 -11.46
CA GLU A 215 -29.06 20.05 -12.78
C GLU A 215 -28.82 19.00 -13.87
N GLY A 216 -28.05 17.95 -13.58
CA GLY A 216 -27.84 16.90 -14.56
C GLY A 216 -26.79 15.87 -14.20
N ASN A 217 -26.51 15.03 -15.19
CA ASN A 217 -25.51 13.97 -15.09
C ASN A 217 -24.12 14.50 -15.48
N TRP A 218 -23.10 14.05 -14.76
CA TRP A 218 -21.70 14.26 -15.11
C TRP A 218 -21.03 12.90 -15.32
N THR A 219 -20.56 12.67 -16.54
CA THR A 219 -19.85 11.46 -16.90
C THR A 219 -18.46 11.79 -17.40
N GLY A 220 -17.52 10.88 -17.20
CA GLY A 220 -16.17 11.08 -17.72
C GLY A 220 -15.44 9.77 -17.94
N THR A 221 -14.46 9.81 -18.84
CA THR A 221 -13.56 8.70 -19.13
C THR A 221 -12.11 9.17 -19.06
N LYS A 222 -11.27 8.37 -18.43
CA LYS A 222 -9.85 8.70 -18.29
C LYS A 222 -9.16 8.66 -19.65
N SER A 223 -8.35 9.67 -19.96
CA SER A 223 -7.61 9.74 -21.22
C SER A 223 -6.55 8.64 -21.28
N VAL A 224 -5.84 8.45 -20.17
CA VAL A 224 -4.89 7.35 -19.99
C VAL A 224 -5.53 6.26 -19.14
N LYS A 225 -5.70 5.06 -19.70
CA LYS A 225 -6.35 3.92 -19.04
C LYS A 225 -5.39 3.26 -18.04
N SER A 226 -5.24 3.85 -16.86
CA SER A 226 -4.28 3.40 -15.84
C SER A 226 -4.93 2.74 -14.62
N ASN A 227 -6.22 3.00 -14.38
CA ASN A 227 -6.87 2.50 -13.18
C ASN A 227 -7.12 1.01 -13.32
N GLN A 228 -7.02 0.30 -12.20
CA GLN A 228 -7.56 -1.04 -12.11
C GLN A 228 -9.05 -0.98 -12.45
N VAL A 229 -9.40 -1.46 -13.63
CA VAL A 229 -10.79 -1.72 -13.97
C VAL A 229 -11.26 -2.82 -13.02
N ALA A 230 -12.35 -2.56 -12.31
CA ALA A 230 -13.15 -3.66 -11.80
C ALA A 230 -13.43 -4.53 -13.02
N ALA A 231 -13.10 -5.83 -12.96
CA ALA A 231 -13.23 -6.71 -14.11
C ALA A 231 -14.61 -6.47 -14.73
N ALA A 232 -14.62 -5.82 -15.91
CA ALA A 232 -15.83 -5.70 -16.67
C ALA A 232 -16.23 -7.14 -16.96
N SER A 233 -17.46 -7.51 -16.62
CA SER A 233 -18.09 -8.73 -17.08
C SER A 233 -18.09 -8.71 -18.61
N ALA A 234 -16.96 -9.06 -19.21
CA ALA A 234 -16.86 -9.26 -20.63
C ALA A 234 -17.63 -10.54 -20.91
N SER A 235 -18.82 -10.37 -21.47
CA SER A 235 -19.50 -11.38 -22.29
C SER A 235 -18.58 -11.81 -23.43
N ALA A 236 -17.61 -12.65 -23.11
CA ALA A 236 -17.19 -13.75 -23.95
C ALA A 236 -17.37 -14.98 -23.06
N SER A 237 -18.18 -15.93 -23.54
CA SER A 237 -18.51 -17.18 -22.84
C SER A 237 -17.24 -17.98 -22.51
N THR A 238 -16.62 -17.64 -21.40
CA THR A 238 -15.79 -18.51 -20.58
C THR A 238 -16.17 -18.18 -19.15
N THR A 239 -16.91 -19.07 -18.54
CA THR A 239 -17.44 -19.00 -17.17
C THR A 239 -16.28 -18.92 -16.17
N THR A 240 -15.65 -17.75 -15.98
CA THR A 240 -14.77 -17.51 -14.84
C THR A 240 -15.65 -17.20 -13.63
N VAL A 241 -16.12 -18.28 -13.00
CA VAL A 241 -16.58 -18.28 -11.62
C VAL A 241 -15.52 -17.51 -10.82
N ALA A 242 -15.92 -16.47 -10.08
CA ALA A 242 -15.03 -15.79 -9.15
C ALA A 242 -14.28 -16.87 -8.36
N ALA A 243 -12.94 -16.89 -8.48
CA ALA A 243 -12.14 -17.95 -7.89
C ALA A 243 -12.47 -17.98 -6.40
N ARG A 244 -13.13 -19.05 -5.97
CA ARG A 244 -13.52 -19.23 -4.57
C ARG A 244 -12.26 -19.09 -3.72
N GLN A 245 -12.36 -18.34 -2.64
CA GLN A 245 -11.27 -18.17 -1.69
C GLN A 245 -11.71 -18.80 -0.37
N LYS A 246 -10.77 -19.48 0.29
CA LYS A 246 -10.93 -19.91 1.67
C LYS A 246 -10.25 -18.92 2.58
N LYS A 247 -10.94 -18.54 3.66
CA LYS A 247 -10.37 -17.73 4.71
C LYS A 247 -9.84 -18.64 5.82
N TYR A 248 -8.57 -18.49 6.14
CA TYR A 248 -7.95 -19.17 7.26
C TYR A 248 -7.65 -18.16 8.36
N ARG A 249 -8.10 -18.44 9.58
CA ARG A 249 -7.77 -17.68 10.78
C ARG A 249 -6.73 -18.42 11.59
N ILE A 250 -5.67 -17.71 11.97
CA ILE A 250 -4.68 -18.19 12.94
C ILE A 250 -4.85 -17.36 14.19
N GLN A 251 -5.13 -18.00 15.31
CA GLN A 251 -5.55 -17.36 16.56
C GLN A 251 -4.66 -17.87 17.69
N ALA A 252 -3.87 -16.98 18.30
CA ALA A 252 -3.17 -17.27 19.54
C ALA A 252 -4.17 -17.43 20.68
N SER A 253 -3.96 -18.42 21.54
CA SER A 253 -4.78 -18.66 22.74
C SER A 253 -4.08 -18.15 23.98
N ASP A 254 -2.81 -18.50 24.16
CA ASP A 254 -2.05 -18.18 25.35
C ASP A 254 -0.55 -18.26 25.12
N VAL A 255 0.19 -17.58 25.99
CA VAL A 255 1.62 -17.84 26.20
C VAL A 255 1.80 -18.38 27.62
N VAL A 256 2.64 -19.40 27.74
CA VAL A 256 3.09 -19.95 29.03
C VAL A 256 4.59 -19.77 29.13
N ILE A 257 5.06 -19.22 30.24
CA ILE A 257 6.48 -19.01 30.54
C ILE A 257 6.87 -19.86 31.75
N LYS A 258 8.10 -20.37 31.72
CA LYS A 258 8.74 -21.13 32.79
C LYS A 258 10.16 -20.62 32.96
N GLU A 259 10.49 -20.09 34.12
CA GLU A 259 11.84 -19.66 34.46
C GLU A 259 12.80 -20.85 34.59
N ALA A 260 14.08 -20.62 34.33
CA ALA A 260 15.10 -21.67 34.36
C ALA A 260 15.48 -22.14 35.77
N SER A 261 15.41 -21.24 36.76
CA SER A 261 16.00 -21.46 38.09
C SER A 261 15.07 -22.22 39.05
N GLY A 262 13.78 -22.36 38.72
CA GLY A 262 12.76 -22.85 39.66
C GLY A 262 12.64 -22.02 40.95
N ASN A 263 13.40 -20.93 41.07
CA ASN A 263 13.40 -20.01 42.19
C ASN A 263 12.36 -18.94 41.91
N ILE A 264 11.24 -19.05 42.61
CA ILE A 264 10.14 -18.10 42.57
C ILE A 264 10.61 -16.82 43.26
N PHE A 265 11.15 -15.87 42.50
CA PHE A 265 11.32 -14.52 43.00
C PHE A 265 9.93 -13.87 43.00
N SER A 266 9.43 -13.52 44.19
CA SER A 266 8.22 -12.73 44.41
C SER A 266 6.88 -13.26 43.86
N ILE A 267 6.14 -14.03 44.67
CA ILE A 267 4.73 -14.37 44.39
C ILE A 267 3.75 -13.18 44.45
N ASP A 268 4.23 -11.99 44.85
CA ASP A 268 3.40 -10.85 45.21
C ASP A 268 3.58 -9.63 44.27
N ALA A 269 4.58 -9.65 43.36
CA ALA A 269 4.75 -8.61 42.35
C ALA A 269 4.05 -9.00 41.03
N PRO A 270 3.43 -8.04 40.32
CA PRO A 270 2.93 -8.30 38.98
C PRO A 270 4.12 -8.54 38.05
N ILE A 271 4.13 -9.70 37.40
CA ILE A 271 5.14 -10.05 36.40
C ILE A 271 4.73 -9.46 35.06
N GLU A 272 5.71 -8.89 34.36
CA GLU A 272 5.50 -8.00 33.24
C GLU A 272 6.02 -8.64 31.94
N LEU A 273 5.11 -9.11 31.09
CA LEU A 273 5.45 -9.73 29.81
C LEU A 273 5.46 -8.70 28.67
N TYR A 274 6.54 -8.67 27.90
CA TYR A 274 6.67 -7.84 26.71
C TYR A 274 7.46 -8.54 25.59
N GLY A 275 7.65 -7.87 24.44
CA GLY A 275 8.22 -8.42 23.23
C GLY A 275 7.21 -8.47 22.07
N PHE A 276 7.40 -9.38 21.12
CA PHE A 276 6.54 -9.46 19.94
C PHE A 276 6.18 -10.91 19.56
N ALA A 277 4.98 -11.09 19.03
CA ALA A 277 4.53 -12.34 18.43
C ALA A 277 3.59 -12.09 17.26
N GLY A 278 3.63 -12.98 16.28
CA GLY A 278 2.92 -12.78 15.03
C GLY A 278 2.75 -14.03 14.20
N PHE A 279 2.00 -13.83 13.11
CA PHE A 279 1.75 -14.85 12.10
C PHE A 279 2.02 -14.30 10.69
N LYS A 280 2.60 -15.14 9.83
CA LYS A 280 2.75 -14.89 8.39
C LYS A 280 2.19 -16.07 7.60
N LEU A 281 1.84 -15.81 6.35
CA LEU A 281 1.56 -16.84 5.36
C LEU A 281 2.56 -16.70 4.22
N GLU A 282 3.26 -17.77 3.91
CA GLU A 282 4.16 -17.86 2.78
C GLU A 282 3.55 -18.78 1.72
N LYS A 283 3.45 -18.29 0.49
CA LYS A 283 3.20 -19.13 -0.68
C LYS A 283 4.53 -19.48 -1.32
N GLN A 284 4.77 -20.76 -1.50
CA GLN A 284 5.96 -21.29 -2.12
C GLN A 284 5.59 -21.99 -3.41
N THR A 285 6.24 -21.59 -4.49
CA THR A 285 6.22 -22.30 -5.78
C THR A 285 7.61 -22.86 -6.04
N VAL A 286 7.76 -23.59 -7.14
CA VAL A 286 9.07 -24.10 -7.59
C VAL A 286 10.12 -22.99 -7.74
N SER A 287 9.71 -21.78 -8.10
CA SER A 287 10.62 -20.69 -8.47
C SER A 287 10.72 -19.55 -7.44
N LYS A 288 9.80 -19.47 -6.47
CA LYS A 288 9.80 -18.36 -5.50
C LYS A 288 9.05 -18.69 -4.21
N THR A 289 9.43 -17.99 -3.15
CA THR A 289 8.62 -17.83 -1.94
C THR A 289 8.10 -16.40 -1.91
N GLU A 290 6.80 -16.23 -1.72
CA GLU A 290 6.14 -14.93 -1.60
C GLU A 290 5.36 -14.83 -0.28
N ASN A 291 5.49 -13.70 0.40
CA ASN A 291 4.68 -13.40 1.58
C ASN A 291 3.28 -12.99 1.14
N ILE A 292 2.27 -13.66 1.69
CA ILE A 292 0.86 -13.33 1.50
C ILE A 292 0.44 -12.40 2.64
N PRO A 293 -0.02 -11.18 2.36
CA PRO A 293 -0.45 -10.26 3.41
C PRO A 293 -1.68 -10.82 4.13
N ALA A 294 -1.77 -10.54 5.43
CA ALA A 294 -3.00 -10.81 6.17
C ALA A 294 -4.16 -10.00 5.57
N PHE A 295 -5.37 -10.53 5.66
CA PHE A 295 -6.60 -9.87 5.27
C PHE A 295 -6.71 -8.49 5.94
N GLY A 296 -7.13 -7.49 5.17
CA GLY A 296 -7.13 -6.09 5.62
C GLY A 296 -5.74 -5.43 5.68
N ASN A 297 -4.69 -6.13 5.21
CA ASN A 297 -3.30 -5.69 5.28
C ASN A 297 -2.89 -5.35 6.73
N GLN A 298 -3.24 -6.24 7.66
CA GLN A 298 -2.83 -6.15 9.06
C GLN A 298 -1.35 -6.52 9.19
N PRO A 299 -0.58 -5.89 10.10
CA PRO A 299 0.83 -6.20 10.31
C PRO A 299 1.01 -7.64 10.81
N ALA A 300 2.11 -8.31 10.51
CA ALA A 300 2.31 -9.71 10.95
C ALA A 300 2.27 -9.87 12.49
N ASN A 301 2.80 -8.89 13.23
CA ASN A 301 2.81 -8.87 14.70
C ASN A 301 1.39 -8.56 15.23
N TYR A 302 0.77 -9.50 15.95
CA TYR A 302 -0.49 -9.26 16.67
C TYR A 302 -0.26 -8.87 18.13
N PHE A 303 0.93 -9.16 18.65
CA PHE A 303 1.43 -8.74 19.95
C PHE A 303 2.75 -8.02 19.69
N ASP A 304 2.86 -6.78 20.13
CA ASP A 304 4.04 -5.94 19.95
C ASP A 304 4.07 -4.94 21.11
N ARG A 305 4.82 -5.29 22.14
CA ARG A 305 4.88 -4.59 23.42
C ARG A 305 6.33 -4.28 23.73
N THR A 306 6.58 -3.03 24.06
CA THR A 306 7.83 -2.57 24.66
C THR A 306 7.78 -2.80 26.18
N GLU A 307 8.93 -2.69 26.83
CA GLU A 307 9.09 -2.82 28.28
C GLU A 307 8.12 -1.89 29.04
N ASP A 308 8.01 -0.62 28.63
CA ASP A 308 7.07 0.37 29.19
C ASP A 308 5.57 0.07 28.90
N LYS A 309 5.25 -0.96 28.12
CA LYS A 309 3.89 -1.32 27.68
C LYS A 309 3.62 -2.81 27.82
N TYR A 310 4.16 -3.41 28.88
CA TYR A 310 3.96 -4.82 29.20
C TYR A 310 2.48 -5.21 29.40
N VAL A 311 2.26 -6.51 29.50
CA VAL A 311 1.00 -7.08 30.01
C VAL A 311 1.28 -7.91 31.26
N SER A 312 0.42 -7.79 32.26
CA SER A 312 0.51 -8.65 33.44
C SER A 312 0.11 -10.08 33.10
N VAL A 313 0.85 -11.03 33.66
CA VAL A 313 0.61 -12.47 33.50
C VAL A 313 0.07 -13.06 34.80
N SER A 314 -0.71 -14.15 34.70
CA SER A 314 -1.20 -14.88 35.87
C SER A 314 -0.20 -15.95 36.29
N TYR A 315 0.06 -16.09 37.59
CA TYR A 315 0.96 -17.11 38.12
C TYR A 315 0.20 -18.33 38.64
N ASN A 316 0.65 -19.52 38.22
CA ASN A 316 0.16 -20.79 38.75
C ASN A 316 1.21 -21.44 39.66
N LYS A 317 0.98 -21.33 40.98
CA LYS A 317 1.84 -21.88 42.05
C LYS A 317 2.06 -23.39 41.96
N ASN A 318 1.12 -24.14 41.40
CA ASN A 318 1.23 -25.61 41.32
C ASN A 318 2.13 -26.06 40.17
N THR A 319 2.19 -25.27 39.09
CA THR A 319 2.92 -25.62 37.87
C THR A 319 4.15 -24.75 37.63
N LEU A 320 4.40 -23.78 38.53
CA LEU A 320 5.47 -22.79 38.46
C LEU A 320 5.52 -22.11 37.09
N GLN A 321 4.38 -21.59 36.66
CA GLN A 321 4.19 -21.04 35.31
C GLN A 321 3.50 -19.68 35.33
N HIS A 322 4.00 -18.78 34.50
CA HIS A 322 3.32 -17.54 34.15
C HIS A 322 2.52 -17.74 32.88
N LYS A 323 1.28 -17.24 32.88
CA LYS A 323 0.36 -17.41 31.75
C LYS A 323 -0.30 -16.10 31.38
N TYR A 324 -0.13 -15.74 30.11
CA TYR A 324 -0.93 -14.71 29.44
C TYR A 324 -1.97 -15.38 28.56
N VAL A 325 -3.25 -15.02 28.73
CA VAL A 325 -4.33 -15.46 27.84
C VAL A 325 -4.71 -14.30 26.94
N PHE A 326 -4.67 -14.50 25.62
CA PHE A 326 -5.04 -13.45 24.67
C PHE A 326 -6.54 -13.13 24.80
N PRO A 327 -6.93 -11.85 24.93
CA PRO A 327 -8.33 -11.46 24.96
C PRO A 327 -9.09 -11.94 23.72
N SER A 328 -10.37 -12.29 23.89
CA SER A 328 -11.25 -12.63 22.77
C SER A 328 -11.25 -11.53 21.71
N GLY A 329 -11.12 -11.91 20.44
CA GLY A 329 -11.04 -10.96 19.33
C GLY A 329 -9.70 -10.23 19.17
N SER A 330 -8.67 -10.59 19.94
CA SER A 330 -7.29 -10.13 19.74
C SER A 330 -6.40 -11.30 19.28
N GLY A 331 -5.12 -11.08 19.00
CA GLY A 331 -4.17 -12.19 18.85
C GLY A 331 -4.33 -13.07 17.61
N PHE A 332 -4.95 -12.57 16.54
CA PHE A 332 -5.19 -13.37 15.32
C PHE A 332 -4.83 -12.66 14.03
N ARG A 333 -4.67 -13.47 12.96
CA ARG A 333 -4.62 -13.01 11.57
C ARG A 333 -5.48 -13.88 10.69
N ASP A 334 -6.18 -13.23 9.78
CA ASP A 334 -6.95 -13.89 8.72
C ASP A 334 -6.14 -13.84 7.42
N PHE A 335 -6.17 -14.91 6.62
CA PHE A 335 -5.53 -14.99 5.32
C PHE A 335 -6.51 -15.54 4.29
N LEU A 336 -6.50 -14.98 3.09
CA LEU A 336 -7.32 -15.47 1.96
C LEU A 336 -6.44 -16.28 1.01
N ILE A 337 -6.85 -17.52 0.75
CA ILE A 337 -6.16 -18.42 -0.17
C ILE A 337 -7.13 -18.84 -1.28
N PRO A 338 -6.78 -18.70 -2.57
CA PRO A 338 -7.60 -19.21 -3.66
C PRO A 338 -7.76 -20.75 -3.55
N GLU A 339 -9.01 -21.24 -3.58
CA GLU A 339 -9.30 -22.69 -3.57
C GLU A 339 -8.62 -23.41 -4.74
N SER A 340 -8.53 -22.74 -5.89
CA SER A 340 -7.87 -23.25 -7.09
C SER A 340 -6.38 -23.53 -6.89
N GLU A 341 -5.74 -22.93 -5.87
CA GLU A 341 -4.32 -23.10 -5.58
C GLU A 341 -4.05 -24.14 -4.48
N LEU A 342 -5.02 -24.41 -3.59
CA LEU A 342 -4.84 -25.36 -2.47
C LEU A 342 -4.57 -26.79 -2.93
N ASN A 343 -5.07 -27.16 -4.11
CA ASN A 343 -4.91 -28.50 -4.68
C ASN A 343 -3.80 -28.58 -5.74
N GLN A 344 -3.07 -27.49 -6.01
CA GLN A 344 -2.00 -27.50 -7.00
C GLN A 344 -0.76 -28.19 -6.43
N GLN A 345 -0.19 -29.13 -7.20
CA GLN A 345 1.00 -29.88 -6.75
C GLN A 345 2.24 -29.00 -6.62
N ASN A 346 2.35 -27.95 -7.45
CA ASN A 346 3.49 -27.03 -7.53
C ASN A 346 3.33 -25.77 -6.67
N VAL A 347 2.29 -25.70 -5.85
CA VAL A 347 2.04 -24.61 -4.91
C VAL A 347 1.90 -25.19 -3.50
N ASP A 348 2.66 -24.62 -2.58
CA ASP A 348 2.55 -24.90 -1.15
C ASP A 348 2.27 -23.61 -0.40
N TYR A 349 1.46 -23.73 0.65
CA TYR A 349 1.23 -22.67 1.61
C TYR A 349 1.77 -23.06 2.95
N TYR A 350 2.46 -22.13 3.60
CA TYR A 350 3.02 -22.34 4.91
C TYR A 350 2.60 -21.22 5.86
N PHE A 351 2.03 -21.62 6.99
CA PHE A 351 1.84 -20.71 8.10
C PHE A 351 3.12 -20.63 8.92
N VAL A 352 3.57 -19.42 9.20
CA VAL A 352 4.73 -19.17 10.04
C VAL A 352 4.26 -18.48 11.32
N ALA A 353 4.37 -19.17 12.44
CA ALA A 353 4.17 -18.58 13.76
C ALA A 353 5.53 -18.22 14.33
N PHE A 354 5.65 -17.00 14.87
CA PHE A 354 6.91 -16.51 15.43
C PHE A 354 6.67 -15.69 16.68
N ALA A 355 7.66 -15.70 17.56
CA ALA A 355 7.63 -14.95 18.80
C ALA A 355 9.04 -14.63 19.31
N HIS A 356 9.13 -13.56 20.08
CA HIS A 356 10.25 -13.21 20.96
C HIS A 356 9.65 -12.54 22.19
N PHE A 357 9.74 -13.22 23.34
CA PHE A 357 9.22 -12.72 24.60
C PHE A 357 10.34 -12.40 25.57
N LYS A 358 10.05 -11.43 26.44
CA LYS A 358 10.84 -11.04 27.59
C LYS A 358 9.93 -10.84 28.78
N GLU A 359 10.50 -10.96 29.96
CA GLU A 359 9.80 -10.82 31.22
C GLU A 359 10.63 -9.96 32.16
N GLU A 360 9.99 -8.98 32.79
CA GLU A 360 10.60 -8.19 33.85
C GLU A 360 10.06 -8.70 35.20
N ASP A 361 10.99 -9.04 36.09
CA ASP A 361 10.74 -9.37 37.49
C ASP A 361 11.66 -8.54 38.40
N THR A 362 11.42 -8.60 39.71
CA THR A 362 12.16 -7.92 40.77
C THR A 362 13.61 -8.40 40.80
N GLY A 363 14.47 -7.77 39.99
CA GLY A 363 15.90 -8.04 39.95
C GLY A 363 16.50 -8.26 38.57
N GLY A 364 15.70 -8.31 37.50
CA GLY A 364 16.24 -8.47 36.15
C GLY A 364 15.20 -8.63 35.05
N ASN A 365 15.72 -8.63 33.82
CA ASN A 365 14.98 -8.85 32.60
C ASN A 365 15.37 -10.20 32.01
N ASP A 366 14.45 -11.15 32.01
CA ASP A 366 14.64 -12.46 31.40
C ASP A 366 14.34 -12.41 29.91
N ASN A 367 15.23 -12.99 29.10
CA ASN A 367 15.11 -13.00 27.65
C ASN A 367 15.00 -14.42 27.10
N PHE A 368 13.80 -14.76 26.63
CA PHE A 368 13.53 -16.10 26.12
C PHE A 368 13.83 -16.26 24.63
N GLY A 369 14.40 -15.24 23.99
CA GLY A 369 14.89 -15.28 22.60
C GLY A 369 13.80 -15.37 21.52
N TYR A 370 14.22 -15.33 20.27
CA TYR A 370 13.33 -15.44 19.10
C TYR A 370 13.21 -16.88 18.59
N LYS A 371 11.98 -17.29 18.27
CA LYS A 371 11.71 -18.53 17.53
C LYS A 371 10.64 -18.32 16.48
N ALA A 372 10.80 -19.00 15.35
CA ALA A 372 9.76 -19.20 14.35
C ALA A 372 9.59 -20.69 14.02
N VAL A 373 8.36 -21.10 13.77
CA VAL A 373 8.02 -22.46 13.31
C VAL A 373 7.09 -22.35 12.11
N LYS A 374 7.36 -23.19 11.10
CA LYS A 374 6.68 -23.21 9.81
C LYS A 374 5.81 -24.47 9.70
N PHE A 375 4.54 -24.32 9.35
CA PHE A 375 3.55 -25.38 9.25
C PHE A 375 3.00 -25.44 7.83
N SER A 376 3.13 -26.59 7.16
CA SER A 376 2.56 -26.79 5.83
C SER A 376 1.03 -26.92 5.92
N LEU A 377 0.32 -26.14 5.10
CA LEU A 377 -1.13 -26.21 4.98
C LEU A 377 -1.64 -27.58 4.52
N LYS A 378 -0.83 -28.31 3.75
CA LYS A 378 -1.20 -29.65 3.25
C LYS A 378 -1.21 -30.70 4.35
N THR A 379 -0.41 -30.54 5.39
CA THR A 379 -0.25 -31.54 6.46
C THR A 379 -0.87 -31.11 7.78
N LEU A 380 -1.26 -29.85 7.93
CA LEU A 380 -1.86 -29.37 9.17
C LEU A 380 -3.31 -29.82 9.31
N GLN A 381 -3.66 -30.19 10.53
CA GLN A 381 -5.04 -30.46 10.96
C GLN A 381 -5.67 -29.16 11.46
N LEU A 382 -6.78 -28.73 10.87
CA LEU A 382 -7.53 -27.56 11.32
C LEU A 382 -8.12 -27.80 12.71
N ASN A 383 -8.33 -26.72 13.47
CA ASN A 383 -8.85 -26.70 14.84
C ASN A 383 -7.97 -27.38 15.90
N LYS A 384 -6.83 -27.97 15.51
CA LYS A 384 -5.81 -28.47 16.42
C LYS A 384 -5.01 -27.32 17.02
N THR A 385 -4.60 -27.48 18.28
CA THR A 385 -3.65 -26.58 18.94
C THR A 385 -2.23 -26.90 18.49
N TYR A 386 -1.52 -25.87 18.05
CA TYR A 386 -0.09 -25.91 17.72
C TYR A 386 0.67 -25.00 18.69
N THR A 387 1.98 -25.21 18.77
CA THR A 387 2.85 -24.42 19.65
C THR A 387 4.09 -23.91 18.94
N VAL A 388 4.58 -22.76 19.41
CA VAL A 388 5.96 -22.27 19.20
C VAL A 388 6.60 -22.18 20.56
N SER A 389 7.67 -22.94 20.79
CA SER A 389 8.39 -22.94 22.06
C SER A 389 9.87 -22.62 21.85
N ASN A 390 10.45 -21.92 22.80
CA ASN A 390 11.89 -21.67 22.87
C ASN A 390 12.38 -21.81 24.31
N SER A 391 13.66 -22.14 24.48
CA SER A 391 14.32 -22.25 25.78
C SER A 391 15.69 -21.58 25.72
N THR A 392 16.03 -20.81 26.74
CA THR A 392 17.30 -20.11 26.95
C THR A 392 17.83 -20.43 28.35
N SER A 393 18.93 -19.80 28.76
CA SER A 393 19.42 -19.83 30.14
C SER A 393 18.46 -19.22 31.15
N ASP A 394 17.59 -18.31 30.70
CA ASP A 394 16.72 -17.50 31.54
C ASP A 394 15.37 -18.21 31.77
N GLY A 395 15.00 -19.10 30.85
CA GLY A 395 13.80 -19.91 30.97
C GLY A 395 13.30 -20.42 29.64
N SER A 396 11.99 -20.55 29.50
CA SER A 396 11.34 -20.99 28.28
C SER A 396 9.95 -20.40 28.15
N TYR A 397 9.51 -20.21 26.90
CA TYR A 397 8.11 -19.90 26.62
C TYR A 397 7.49 -20.95 25.70
N THR A 398 6.17 -21.03 25.74
CA THR A 398 5.32 -21.78 24.80
C THR A 398 4.15 -20.91 24.40
N LEU A 399 4.12 -20.49 23.14
CA LEU A 399 2.99 -19.82 22.51
C LEU A 399 2.05 -20.85 21.90
N SER A 400 0.82 -20.92 22.38
CA SER A 400 -0.23 -21.81 21.88
C SER A 400 -1.15 -21.07 20.91
N PHE A 401 -1.54 -21.72 19.80
CA PHE A 401 -2.44 -21.15 18.81
C PHE A 401 -3.22 -22.22 18.04
N LYS A 402 -4.30 -21.81 17.37
CA LYS A 402 -5.12 -22.66 16.50
C LYS A 402 -5.25 -22.05 15.11
N ILE A 403 -5.44 -22.93 14.13
CA ILE A 403 -5.71 -22.56 12.74
C ILE A 403 -7.11 -23.07 12.38
N THR A 404 -8.00 -22.19 11.94
CA THR A 404 -9.37 -22.53 11.57
C THR A 404 -9.69 -22.05 10.16
N GLU A 405 -10.54 -22.78 9.44
CA GLU A 405 -11.17 -22.27 8.23
C GLU A 405 -12.44 -21.51 8.64
N VAL A 406 -12.57 -20.27 8.19
CA VAL A 406 -13.71 -19.40 8.50
C VAL A 406 -14.57 -19.31 7.25
N GLN A 407 -15.87 -19.53 7.42
CA GLN A 407 -16.86 -19.42 6.35
C GLN A 407 -17.11 -17.98 5.92
#